data_AF-A0A850MPL9-F1
#
_entry.id   AF-A0A850MPL9-F1
#
_cell.length_a   1.000
_cell.length_b   1.000
_cell.length_c   1.000
_cell.angle_alpha   90.00
_cell.angle_beta   90.00
_cell.angle_gamma   90.00
#
_symmetry.space_group_name_H-M   'P 1'
#
loop_
_entity.id
_entity.type
_entity.pdbx_description
1 polymer ?
#
loop_
_entity_poly.entity_id
_entity_poly.type
_entity_poly.pdbx_seq_one_letter_code
_entity_poly.pdbx_strand_id
1 'polypeptide(L)'
;MKPCDFILIVPTPEEFRVISEICKLNPLEIQDGIQYYSLESSKIEYKGIAVLLGGMGNTTASQITEKVLNYLDVNAVFLIGIAGAIDDVLRIGDVIVANEVNEYRANSKITNKEELFSGRHWDINPNSVNCVINFQFASRSEFEEWRTVVRNFIAELESVEGNYPNYYVGHLASGNTVLSSTLFKNIIREKIDRKTLVVEMEAAGVIQATKAHNKKLFIIRGVSDFADDDKSKAEKETRGEWRKLAVYSATHFFLNLLNAECMKQFLKDGATPSQGDMLIKQEIRQKILNDEKPTSIMNEYYDFLTSLPDSEWIKKELSYYTANDPNPEHRRVKGYFSGINLQRVDPIEFEIMVQGGRDTFTYIDNLVLKQPLFKLEQLMGHPNRIIKMEFPMSFWRNLIPDQNESNESFVTFFYMDSGEIPQILMRVKAKILKMLE
;
A
#
# COMPACT_ATOMS: atom_id res chain seq x y z
N MET A 1 -12.10 19.50 -10.98
CA MET A 1 -10.66 19.27 -10.70
C MET A 1 -10.01 18.65 -11.93
N LYS A 2 -8.76 18.99 -12.27
CA LYS A 2 -8.07 18.40 -13.44
C LYS A 2 -7.52 17.01 -13.09
N PRO A 3 -7.76 15.95 -13.90
CA PRO A 3 -7.32 14.60 -13.55
C PRO A 3 -5.81 14.43 -13.69
N CYS A 4 -5.21 13.73 -12.74
CA CYS A 4 -3.78 13.40 -12.66
C CYS A 4 -3.62 12.10 -11.88
N ASP A 5 -2.73 11.20 -12.31
CA ASP A 5 -2.57 9.91 -11.63
C ASP A 5 -1.86 10.11 -10.28
N PHE A 6 -0.82 10.94 -10.26
CA PHE A 6 -0.13 11.26 -9.02
C PHE A 6 0.47 12.66 -9.04
N ILE A 7 0.62 13.25 -7.85
CA ILE A 7 1.43 14.44 -7.66
C ILE A 7 2.72 14.12 -6.93
N LEU A 8 3.81 14.78 -7.34
CA LEU A 8 5.09 14.77 -6.67
C LEU A 8 5.31 16.14 -6.00
N ILE A 9 5.29 16.16 -4.68
CA ILE A 9 5.57 17.32 -3.86
C ILE A 9 7.05 17.29 -3.46
N VAL A 10 7.75 18.38 -3.75
CA VAL A 10 9.18 18.54 -3.45
C VAL A 10 9.36 19.78 -2.57
N PRO A 11 9.97 19.68 -1.38
CA PRO A 11 10.08 20.81 -0.47
C PRO A 11 10.92 21.98 -0.97
N THR A 12 12.17 21.72 -1.35
CA THR A 12 13.16 22.79 -1.57
C THR A 12 13.61 22.90 -3.03
N PRO A 13 14.05 24.09 -3.48
CA PRO A 13 14.59 24.27 -4.82
C PRO A 13 15.84 23.42 -5.11
N GLU A 14 16.62 23.10 -4.07
CA GLU A 14 17.81 22.25 -4.19
C GLU A 14 17.42 20.80 -4.52
N GLU A 15 16.47 20.23 -3.80
CA GLU A 15 15.94 18.90 -4.08
C GLU A 15 15.28 18.85 -5.47
N PHE A 16 14.51 19.90 -5.81
CA PHE A 16 13.85 20.00 -7.11
C PHE A 16 14.85 20.04 -8.27
N ARG A 17 16.00 20.70 -8.09
CA ARG A 17 17.08 20.73 -9.08
C ARG A 17 17.62 19.32 -9.34
N VAL A 18 17.90 18.54 -8.30
CA VAL A 18 18.37 17.15 -8.45
C VAL A 18 17.32 16.30 -9.15
N ILE A 19 16.04 16.44 -8.79
CA ILE A 19 14.95 15.71 -9.45
C ILE A 19 14.87 16.09 -10.94
N SER A 20 15.08 17.36 -11.30
CA SER A 20 15.08 17.80 -12.70
C SER A 20 16.25 17.30 -13.54
N GLU A 21 17.34 16.83 -12.90
CA GLU A 21 18.44 16.12 -13.58
C GLU A 21 18.06 14.66 -13.91
N ILE A 22 17.10 14.08 -13.17
CA ILE A 22 16.68 12.68 -13.28
C ILE A 22 15.40 12.53 -14.12
N CYS A 23 14.45 13.46 -13.94
CA CYS A 23 13.15 13.48 -14.61
C CYS A 23 13.01 14.77 -15.41
N LYS A 24 12.36 14.70 -16.57
CA LYS A 24 12.04 15.89 -17.35
C LYS A 24 10.84 16.59 -16.73
N LEU A 25 11.06 17.79 -16.19
CA LEU A 25 10.04 18.63 -15.56
C LEU A 25 9.68 19.80 -16.48
N ASN A 26 8.59 19.70 -17.24
CA ASN A 26 8.20 20.78 -18.16
C ASN A 26 7.18 21.70 -17.48
N PRO A 27 7.38 23.04 -17.48
CA PRO A 27 6.37 23.96 -16.98
C PRO A 27 5.03 23.75 -17.71
N LEU A 28 3.94 23.57 -16.96
CA LEU A 28 2.59 23.42 -17.50
C LEU A 28 1.81 24.73 -17.39
N GLU A 29 1.55 25.17 -16.16
CA GLU A 29 0.72 26.34 -15.87
C GLU A 29 0.97 26.85 -14.45
N ILE A 30 0.44 28.05 -14.16
CA ILE A 30 0.43 28.64 -12.82
C ILE A 30 -1.03 28.77 -12.39
N GLN A 31 -1.36 28.26 -11.20
CA GLN A 31 -2.68 28.42 -10.57
C GLN A 31 -2.48 28.82 -9.10
N ASP A 32 -3.18 29.86 -8.64
CA ASP A 32 -3.09 30.40 -7.28
C ASP A 32 -1.66 30.68 -6.77
N GLY A 33 -0.79 31.10 -7.70
CA GLY A 33 0.63 31.39 -7.46
C GLY A 33 1.53 30.14 -7.39
N ILE A 34 0.99 28.95 -7.63
CA ILE A 34 1.71 27.68 -7.65
C ILE A 34 2.03 27.33 -9.10
N GLN A 35 3.31 27.10 -9.40
CA GLN A 35 3.76 26.60 -10.70
C GLN A 35 3.67 25.06 -10.71
N TYR A 36 2.99 24.53 -11.72
CA TYR A 36 2.85 23.10 -11.96
C TYR A 36 3.77 22.67 -13.09
N TYR A 37 4.36 21.48 -12.97
CA TYR A 37 5.25 20.89 -13.98
C TYR A 37 4.74 19.51 -14.37
N SER A 38 4.72 19.17 -15.67
CA SER A 38 4.54 17.78 -16.08
C SER A 38 5.80 17.02 -15.70
N LEU A 39 5.62 15.84 -15.14
CA LEU A 39 6.71 14.96 -14.79
C LEU A 39 6.77 13.83 -15.83
N GLU A 40 7.82 13.86 -16.65
CA GLU A 40 8.09 12.87 -17.69
C GLU A 40 9.39 12.11 -17.36
N SER A 41 9.35 10.78 -17.51
CA SER A 41 10.52 9.90 -17.44
C SER A 41 10.25 8.66 -18.28
N SER A 42 11.29 8.01 -18.80
CA SER A 42 11.15 6.72 -19.50
C SER A 42 10.54 5.62 -18.61
N LYS A 43 10.59 5.81 -17.30
CA LYS A 43 10.03 4.93 -16.27
C LYS A 43 8.60 5.27 -15.85
N ILE A 44 7.98 6.27 -16.48
CA ILE A 44 6.67 6.77 -16.06
C ILE A 44 5.70 6.66 -17.22
N GLU A 45 4.72 5.77 -17.06
CA GLU A 45 3.59 5.60 -17.98
C GLU A 45 2.36 6.41 -17.54
N TYR A 46 2.44 7.07 -16.39
CA TYR A 46 1.34 7.77 -15.72
C TYR A 46 1.44 9.29 -15.91
N LYS A 47 0.31 9.97 -15.85
CA LYS A 47 0.24 11.43 -15.83
C LYS A 47 0.65 11.96 -14.46
N GLY A 48 1.95 12.24 -14.30
CA GLY A 48 2.52 12.87 -13.10
C GLY A 48 2.58 14.39 -13.18
N ILE A 49 2.29 15.06 -12.06
CA ILE A 49 2.49 16.51 -11.90
C ILE A 49 3.41 16.77 -10.72
N ALA A 50 4.49 17.53 -10.93
CA ALA A 50 5.39 17.95 -9.87
C ALA A 50 5.06 19.38 -9.39
N VAL A 51 5.18 19.61 -8.08
CA VAL A 51 5.00 20.90 -7.42
C VAL A 51 6.16 21.13 -6.44
N LEU A 52 6.80 22.30 -6.55
CA LEU A 52 7.79 22.78 -5.61
C LEU A 52 7.10 23.58 -4.50
N LEU A 53 7.32 23.22 -3.23
CA LEU A 53 6.81 24.01 -2.09
C LEU A 53 7.55 25.35 -1.96
N GLY A 54 8.86 25.36 -2.22
CA GLY A 54 9.69 26.56 -2.22
C GLY A 54 10.17 26.99 -0.83
N GLY A 55 9.88 26.21 0.22
CA GLY A 55 10.29 26.50 1.59
C GLY A 55 10.03 25.32 2.52
N MET A 56 10.77 25.29 3.63
CA MET A 56 10.66 24.25 4.66
C MET A 56 9.50 24.56 5.61
N GLY A 57 8.98 23.51 6.25
CA GLY A 57 8.03 23.63 7.36
C GLY A 57 6.61 23.16 7.04
N ASN A 58 5.95 22.66 8.08
CA ASN A 58 4.63 22.01 8.01
C ASN A 58 3.52 22.96 7.54
N THR A 59 3.60 24.25 7.89
CA THR A 59 2.56 25.23 7.51
C THR A 59 2.54 25.46 6.01
N THR A 60 3.70 25.74 5.39
CA THR A 60 3.83 25.93 3.94
C THR A 60 3.46 24.65 3.21
N ALA A 61 3.96 23.51 3.68
CA ALA A 61 3.65 22.21 3.10
C ALA A 61 2.15 21.92 3.11
N SER A 62 1.46 22.15 4.23
CA SER A 62 0.01 21.97 4.34
C SER A 62 -0.76 22.91 3.41
N GLN A 63 -0.46 24.21 3.41
CA GLN A 63 -1.17 25.20 2.61
C GLN A 63 -1.06 24.95 1.10
N ILE A 64 0.15 24.64 0.61
CA ILE A 64 0.36 24.37 -0.81
C ILE A 64 -0.28 23.05 -1.19
N THR A 65 -0.11 21.99 -0.37
CA THR A 65 -0.74 20.69 -0.63
C THR A 65 -2.26 20.84 -0.71
N GLU A 66 -2.87 21.56 0.23
CA GLU A 66 -4.31 21.82 0.25
C GLU A 66 -4.79 22.52 -1.04
N LYS A 67 -4.09 23.57 -1.48
CA LYS A 67 -4.40 24.25 -2.75
C LYS A 67 -4.28 23.32 -3.95
N VAL A 68 -3.23 22.49 -3.98
CA VAL A 68 -3.00 21.52 -5.06
C VAL A 68 -4.13 20.48 -5.12
N LEU A 69 -4.56 19.94 -3.97
CA LEU A 69 -5.62 18.93 -3.90
C LEU A 69 -7.03 19.49 -4.17
N ASN A 70 -7.25 20.77 -3.91
CA ASN A 70 -8.49 21.44 -4.34
C ASN A 70 -8.56 21.69 -5.85
N TYR A 71 -7.39 21.74 -6.52
CA TYR A 71 -7.30 22.01 -7.95
C TYR A 71 -7.24 20.74 -8.80
N LEU A 72 -6.45 19.75 -8.36
CA LEU A 72 -6.19 18.50 -9.07
C LEU A 72 -6.98 17.34 -8.46
N ASP A 73 -7.52 16.48 -9.32
CA ASP A 73 -8.08 15.21 -8.88
C ASP A 73 -6.99 14.15 -9.03
N VAL A 74 -6.41 13.77 -7.89
CA VAL A 74 -5.23 12.91 -7.82
C VAL A 74 -5.57 11.55 -7.22
N ASN A 75 -4.94 10.47 -7.70
CA ASN A 75 -5.07 9.16 -7.06
C ASN A 75 -4.08 9.00 -5.90
N ALA A 76 -2.85 9.50 -6.05
CA ALA A 76 -1.82 9.43 -5.03
C ALA A 76 -1.00 10.71 -4.91
N VAL A 77 -0.49 10.97 -3.71
CA VAL A 77 0.44 12.04 -3.37
C VAL A 77 1.76 11.42 -2.96
N PHE A 78 2.86 11.90 -3.54
CA PHE A 78 4.21 11.53 -3.15
C PHE A 78 4.92 12.77 -2.61
N LEU A 79 5.48 12.66 -1.41
CA LEU A 79 6.40 13.65 -0.85
C LEU A 79 7.81 13.08 -0.94
N ILE A 80 8.68 13.71 -1.72
CA ILE A 80 10.09 13.32 -1.85
C ILE A 80 11.00 14.43 -1.37
N GLY A 81 12.04 14.05 -0.63
CA GLY A 81 13.15 14.95 -0.30
C GLY A 81 14.11 14.26 0.66
N ILE A 82 14.78 15.04 1.50
CA ILE A 82 15.78 14.54 2.44
C ILE A 82 15.28 14.48 3.89
N ALA A 83 15.99 13.72 4.72
CA ALA A 83 15.79 13.69 6.17
C ALA A 83 17.11 13.39 6.91
N GLY A 84 17.18 13.81 8.17
CA GLY A 84 18.29 13.48 9.07
C GLY A 84 18.06 12.18 9.81
N ALA A 85 19.08 11.33 9.94
CA ALA A 85 19.01 10.05 10.63
C ALA A 85 18.91 10.20 12.15
N ILE A 86 17.92 9.54 12.74
CA ILE A 86 17.77 9.39 14.19
C ILE A 86 18.28 8.01 14.64
N ASP A 87 17.98 6.96 13.87
CA ASP A 87 18.46 5.61 14.15
C ASP A 87 19.86 5.37 13.57
N ASP A 88 20.73 4.74 14.35
CA ASP A 88 22.13 4.50 14.00
C ASP A 88 22.32 3.38 12.96
N VAL A 89 21.27 2.61 12.65
CA VAL A 89 21.31 1.62 11.57
C VAL A 89 21.38 2.27 10.18
N LEU A 90 20.96 3.53 10.07
CA LEU A 90 20.81 4.23 8.80
C LEU A 90 22.14 4.78 8.30
N ARG A 91 22.27 4.77 6.97
CA ARG A 91 23.44 5.31 6.26
C ARG A 91 23.02 6.41 5.29
N ILE A 92 23.96 7.29 4.95
CA ILE A 92 23.75 8.30 3.92
C ILE A 92 23.33 7.62 2.61
N GLY A 93 22.25 8.10 2.00
CA GLY A 93 21.70 7.53 0.77
C GLY A 93 20.69 6.39 0.97
N ASP A 94 20.49 5.89 2.19
CA ASP A 94 19.35 5.02 2.49
C ASP A 94 18.03 5.77 2.29
N VAL A 95 16.96 5.02 1.99
CA VAL A 95 15.62 5.59 1.75
C VAL A 95 14.65 5.16 2.84
N ILE A 96 13.92 6.12 3.40
CA ILE A 96 12.89 5.87 4.39
C ILE A 96 11.53 6.12 3.77
N VAL A 97 10.62 5.18 3.97
CA VAL A 97 9.21 5.37 3.65
C VAL A 97 8.41 5.38 4.94
N ALA A 98 7.66 6.44 5.18
CA ALA A 98 6.89 6.56 6.42
C ALA A 98 5.78 5.51 6.47
N ASN A 99 5.61 4.85 7.62
CA ASN A 99 4.35 4.19 8.00
C ASN A 99 3.55 4.99 9.03
N GLU A 100 4.23 5.87 9.77
CA GLU A 100 3.66 6.80 10.74
C GLU A 100 4.43 8.13 10.65
N VAL A 101 3.71 9.24 10.72
CA VAL A 101 4.28 10.59 10.88
C VAL A 101 3.92 11.12 12.25
N ASN A 102 4.91 11.56 13.02
CA ASN A 102 4.72 12.22 14.30
C ASN A 102 5.11 13.71 14.20
N GLU A 103 4.15 14.63 14.30
CA GLU A 103 4.42 16.04 14.57
C GLU A 103 4.92 16.19 16.01
N TYR A 104 6.22 15.97 16.22
CA TYR A 104 6.77 15.64 17.53
C TYR A 104 6.63 16.74 18.59
N ARG A 105 6.47 18.01 18.18
CA ARG A 105 6.20 19.12 19.11
C ARG A 105 4.72 19.48 19.24
N ALA A 106 3.82 18.87 18.47
CA ALA A 106 2.40 19.16 18.58
C ALA A 106 1.91 18.87 20.00
N ASN A 107 1.06 19.76 20.52
CA ASN A 107 0.48 19.67 21.85
C ASN A 107 1.54 19.58 22.99
N SER A 108 2.77 20.04 22.77
CA SER A 108 3.81 20.02 23.81
C SER A 108 3.52 21.06 24.89
N LYS A 109 3.96 20.76 26.11
CA LYS A 109 3.81 21.61 27.27
C LYS A 109 5.17 21.89 27.91
N ILE A 110 5.54 23.17 28.00
CA ILE A 110 6.73 23.60 28.73
C ILE A 110 6.36 23.76 30.21
N THR A 111 7.17 23.14 31.08
CA THR A 111 7.10 23.32 32.53
C THR A 111 8.39 23.97 33.04
N ASN A 112 8.43 24.36 34.33
CA ASN A 112 9.63 24.93 34.94
C ASN A 112 10.84 23.96 34.99
N LYS A 113 10.64 22.67 34.70
CA LYS A 113 11.68 21.63 34.77
C LYS A 113 12.04 21.06 33.41
N GLU A 114 11.05 20.82 32.56
CA GLU A 114 11.25 20.22 31.24
C GLU A 114 10.10 20.52 30.29
N GLU A 115 10.34 20.26 29.00
CA GLU A 115 9.32 20.20 27.97
C GLU A 115 8.75 18.76 27.91
N LEU A 116 7.43 18.66 27.93
CA LEU A 116 6.68 17.42 27.78
C LEU A 116 6.12 17.35 26.36
N PHE A 117 6.38 16.24 25.68
CA PHE A 117 5.97 16.01 24.30
C PHE A 117 4.81 15.02 24.27
N SER A 118 3.68 15.43 23.71
CA SER A 118 2.56 14.51 23.40
C SER A 118 2.55 14.11 21.93
N GLY A 119 3.10 14.97 21.06
CA GLY A 119 3.09 14.76 19.63
C GLY A 119 1.70 14.80 19.02
N ARG A 120 1.67 14.58 17.71
CA ARG A 120 0.45 14.25 16.97
C ARG A 120 0.83 13.23 15.91
N HIS A 121 0.21 12.07 16.00
CA HIS A 121 0.57 10.91 15.20
C HIS A 121 -0.45 10.69 14.10
N TRP A 122 0.03 10.34 12.91
CA TRP A 122 -0.80 9.94 11.79
C TRP A 122 -0.23 8.70 11.13
N ASP A 123 -1.01 7.63 11.14
CA ASP A 123 -0.71 6.45 10.34
C ASP A 123 -0.90 6.75 8.85
N ILE A 124 0.01 6.19 8.05
CA ILE A 124 -0.13 6.05 6.60
C ILE A 124 -1.07 4.86 6.32
N ASN A 125 -1.82 4.95 5.23
CA ASN A 125 -2.74 3.88 4.83
C ASN A 125 -2.02 2.53 4.74
N PRO A 126 -2.51 1.46 5.40
CA PRO A 126 -1.86 0.14 5.38
C PRO A 126 -1.63 -0.42 3.98
N ASN A 127 -2.48 -0.10 3.00
CA ASN A 127 -2.31 -0.54 1.61
C ASN A 127 -1.11 0.14 0.95
N SER A 128 -0.91 1.45 1.20
CA SER A 128 0.30 2.17 0.76
C SER A 128 1.55 1.52 1.35
N VAL A 129 1.53 1.29 2.67
CA VAL A 129 2.64 0.67 3.40
C VAL A 129 2.92 -0.74 2.90
N ASN A 130 1.90 -1.56 2.67
CA ASN A 130 2.04 -2.94 2.22
C ASN A 130 2.65 -3.05 0.81
N CYS A 131 2.35 -2.12 -0.09
CA CYS A 131 3.00 -2.07 -1.41
C CYS A 131 4.53 -1.88 -1.26
N VAL A 132 4.95 -0.99 -0.35
CA VAL A 132 6.36 -0.68 -0.13
C VAL A 132 7.10 -1.80 0.63
N ILE A 133 6.48 -2.41 1.64
CA ILE A 133 7.08 -3.52 2.39
C ILE A 133 7.42 -4.69 1.44
N ASN A 134 6.54 -4.97 0.47
CA ASN A 134 6.73 -6.06 -0.46
C ASN A 134 7.60 -5.70 -1.66
N PHE A 135 8.02 -4.45 -1.83
CA PHE A 135 8.73 -3.97 -3.02
C PHE A 135 9.95 -4.83 -3.36
N GLN A 136 10.86 -5.07 -2.41
CA GLN A 136 12.05 -5.91 -2.64
C GLN A 136 11.77 -7.36 -3.00
N PHE A 137 10.59 -7.89 -2.63
CA PHE A 137 10.25 -9.29 -2.83
C PHE A 137 9.39 -9.50 -4.08
N ALA A 138 8.41 -8.63 -4.30
CA ALA A 138 7.43 -8.71 -5.38
C ALA A 138 7.92 -8.03 -6.68
N SER A 139 8.82 -7.05 -6.57
CA SER A 139 9.36 -6.27 -7.70
C SER A 139 10.88 -6.25 -7.64
N ARG A 140 11.46 -7.45 -7.56
CA ARG A 140 12.90 -7.65 -7.34
C ARG A 140 13.76 -7.01 -8.43
N SER A 141 13.30 -7.01 -9.68
CA SER A 141 14.03 -6.40 -10.80
C SER A 141 14.16 -4.90 -10.60
N GLU A 142 13.05 -4.22 -10.33
CA GLU A 142 12.97 -2.78 -10.09
C GLU A 142 13.76 -2.39 -8.82
N PHE A 143 13.68 -3.21 -7.77
CA PHE A 143 14.43 -3.03 -6.54
C PHE A 143 15.96 -3.11 -6.78
N GLU A 144 16.45 -4.15 -7.46
CA GLU A 144 17.88 -4.29 -7.74
C GLU A 144 18.39 -3.26 -8.75
N GLU A 145 17.55 -2.82 -9.69
CA GLU A 145 17.88 -1.73 -10.60
C GLU A 145 18.09 -0.43 -9.81
N TRP A 146 17.17 -0.07 -8.90
CA TRP A 146 17.34 1.07 -8.01
C TRP A 146 18.66 1.00 -7.25
N ARG A 147 18.92 -0.12 -6.57
CA ARG A 147 20.15 -0.29 -5.78
C ARG A 147 21.40 -0.17 -6.63
N THR A 148 21.39 -0.69 -7.86
CA THR A 148 22.53 -0.65 -8.78
C THR A 148 22.84 0.76 -9.24
N VAL A 149 21.81 1.50 -9.67
CA VAL A 149 21.97 2.89 -10.13
C VAL A 149 22.53 3.79 -9.03
N VAL A 150 21.99 3.67 -7.82
CA VAL A 150 22.45 4.46 -6.68
C VAL A 150 23.84 4.03 -6.22
N ARG A 151 24.16 2.72 -6.20
CA ARG A 151 25.51 2.26 -5.87
C ARG A 151 26.56 2.81 -6.84
N ASN A 152 26.25 2.85 -8.13
CA ASN A 152 27.16 3.42 -9.13
C ASN A 152 27.40 4.91 -8.87
N PHE A 153 26.36 5.67 -8.52
CA PHE A 153 26.50 7.07 -8.13
C PHE A 153 27.32 7.22 -6.84
N ILE A 154 27.11 6.37 -5.83
CA ILE A 154 27.93 6.36 -4.60
C ILE A 154 29.41 6.08 -4.93
N ALA A 155 29.70 5.18 -5.88
CA ALA A 155 31.07 4.85 -6.25
C ALA A 155 31.84 6.03 -6.90
N GLU A 156 31.14 7.08 -7.34
CA GLU A 156 31.73 8.32 -7.83
C GLU A 156 32.03 9.33 -6.71
N LEU A 157 31.55 9.07 -5.48
CA LEU A 157 31.70 9.94 -4.33
C LEU A 157 32.79 9.42 -3.38
N GLU A 158 33.82 10.22 -3.13
CA GLU A 158 34.88 9.87 -2.16
C GLU A 158 34.37 9.94 -0.71
N SER A 159 33.29 10.70 -0.48
CA SER A 159 32.77 11.03 0.85
C SER A 159 31.82 9.98 1.44
N VAL A 160 31.54 8.88 0.71
CA VAL A 160 30.59 7.84 1.12
C VAL A 160 31.16 6.46 0.79
N GLU A 161 31.03 5.50 1.70
CA GLU A 161 31.42 4.11 1.42
C GLU A 161 30.54 3.48 0.33
N GLY A 162 31.17 2.76 -0.61
CA GLY A 162 30.56 2.10 -1.77
C GLY A 162 29.64 0.90 -1.47
N ASN A 163 28.72 1.06 -0.53
CA ASN A 163 27.71 0.09 -0.15
C ASN A 163 26.45 0.22 -1.02
N TYR A 164 25.62 -0.83 -1.04
CA TYR A 164 24.29 -0.75 -1.63
C TYR A 164 23.36 0.02 -0.69
N PRO A 165 22.50 0.92 -1.21
CA PRO A 165 21.48 1.56 -0.40
C PRO A 165 20.45 0.53 0.07
N ASN A 166 19.88 0.75 1.24
CA ASN A 166 18.72 0.03 1.75
C ASN A 166 17.52 0.97 1.85
N TYR A 167 16.33 0.38 1.95
CA TYR A 167 15.17 1.14 2.35
C TYR A 167 14.55 0.55 3.61
N TYR A 168 13.93 1.43 4.39
CA TYR A 168 13.26 1.09 5.63
C TYR A 168 11.86 1.69 5.64
N VAL A 169 10.92 0.93 6.19
CA VAL A 169 9.56 1.41 6.45
C VAL A 169 9.45 1.66 7.94
N GLY A 170 9.17 2.90 8.35
CA GLY A 170 9.17 3.23 9.77
C GLY A 170 8.68 4.64 10.10
N HIS A 171 8.87 5.01 11.37
CA HIS A 171 8.31 6.23 11.93
C HIS A 171 9.18 7.43 11.55
N LEU A 172 8.51 8.55 11.26
CA LEU A 172 9.16 9.78 10.83
C LEU A 172 8.69 10.94 11.72
N ALA A 173 9.64 11.65 12.31
CA ALA A 173 9.38 12.82 13.13
C ALA A 173 9.39 14.07 12.26
N SER A 174 8.32 14.86 12.31
CA SER A 174 8.15 16.06 11.49
C SER A 174 7.98 17.32 12.36
N GLY A 175 8.73 18.38 12.09
CA GLY A 175 8.59 19.62 12.85
C GLY A 175 9.40 20.78 12.32
N ASN A 176 9.00 22.00 12.64
CA ASN A 176 9.60 23.24 12.10
C ASN A 176 10.98 23.59 12.70
N THR A 177 11.62 22.69 13.44
CA THR A 177 12.96 22.89 14.01
C THR A 177 13.96 22.03 13.26
N VAL A 178 14.99 22.67 12.68
CA VAL A 178 16.13 21.97 12.09
C VAL A 178 16.89 21.27 13.21
N LEU A 179 17.08 19.96 13.10
CA LEU A 179 17.87 19.19 14.06
C LEU A 179 19.33 19.14 13.62
N SER A 180 20.19 19.67 14.48
CA SER A 180 21.65 19.64 14.38
C SER A 180 22.26 19.46 15.76
N SER A 181 21.61 18.65 16.62
CA SER A 181 22.02 18.50 18.00
C SER A 181 21.81 17.07 18.50
N THR A 182 22.89 16.46 18.98
CA THR A 182 22.87 15.11 19.57
C THR A 182 21.91 15.04 20.75
N LEU A 183 21.84 16.12 21.56
CA LEU A 183 20.89 16.20 22.68
C LEU A 183 19.45 16.07 22.20
N PHE A 184 19.07 16.79 21.15
CA PHE A 184 17.69 16.77 20.66
C PHE A 184 17.38 15.48 19.89
N LYS A 185 18.36 14.88 19.20
CA LYS A 185 18.26 13.51 18.66
C LYS A 185 17.93 12.51 19.77
N ASN A 186 18.61 12.59 20.92
CA ASN A 186 18.32 11.74 22.08
C ASN A 186 16.94 12.02 22.68
N ILE A 187 16.48 13.28 22.73
CA ILE A 187 15.11 13.61 23.16
C ILE A 187 14.08 12.92 22.26
N ILE A 188 14.25 12.99 20.93
CA ILE A 188 13.36 12.33 19.97
C ILE A 188 13.32 10.82 20.25
N ARG A 189 14.48 10.18 20.38
CA ARG A 189 14.59 8.73 20.57
C ARG A 189 14.12 8.24 21.94
N GLU A 190 14.44 8.96 23.02
CA GLU A 190 14.22 8.48 24.39
C GLU A 190 12.90 8.98 24.99
N LYS A 191 12.48 10.20 24.66
CA LYS A 191 11.30 10.84 25.27
C LYS A 191 10.08 10.90 24.35
N ILE A 192 10.27 10.94 23.04
CA ILE A 192 9.17 11.17 22.09
C ILE A 192 8.73 9.84 21.46
N ASP A 193 9.61 9.22 20.68
CA ASP A 193 9.33 7.93 20.04
C ASP A 193 10.62 7.19 19.68
N ARG A 194 10.84 6.08 20.39
CA ARG A 194 12.00 5.19 20.19
C ARG A 194 12.06 4.51 18.82
N LYS A 195 10.96 4.51 18.06
CA LYS A 195 10.87 3.91 16.72
C LYS A 195 11.17 4.91 15.60
N THR A 196 11.34 6.19 15.93
CA THR A 196 11.65 7.23 14.94
C THR A 196 12.96 6.91 14.24
N LEU A 197 12.88 6.74 12.92
CA LEU A 197 14.04 6.47 12.07
C LEU A 197 14.71 7.77 11.62
N VAL A 198 13.90 8.76 11.24
CA VAL A 198 14.40 10.03 10.68
C VAL A 198 13.56 11.22 11.12
N VAL A 199 14.15 12.41 10.96
CA VAL A 199 13.52 13.71 11.20
C VAL A 199 13.54 14.59 9.95
N GLU A 200 12.44 15.31 9.70
CA GLU A 200 12.29 16.29 8.62
C GLU A 200 11.28 17.38 9.00
N MET A 201 10.87 18.23 8.04
CA MET A 201 10.14 19.46 8.34
C MET A 201 8.80 19.64 7.58
N GLU A 202 8.34 18.71 6.73
CA GLU A 202 7.14 18.92 5.90
C GLU A 202 6.04 17.84 6.02
N ALA A 203 6.41 16.63 6.41
CA ALA A 203 5.53 15.46 6.36
C ALA A 203 4.22 15.66 7.14
N ALA A 204 4.27 16.28 8.32
CA ALA A 204 3.08 16.53 9.13
C ALA A 204 2.10 17.49 8.42
N GLY A 205 2.63 18.48 7.69
CA GLY A 205 1.80 19.37 6.86
C GLY A 205 1.11 18.66 5.69
N VAL A 206 1.87 17.84 4.95
CA VAL A 206 1.36 17.11 3.79
C VAL A 206 0.35 16.04 4.20
N ILE A 207 0.62 15.28 5.27
CA ILE A 207 -0.32 14.24 5.74
C ILE A 207 -1.63 14.84 6.26
N GLN A 208 -1.57 16.00 6.91
CA GLN A 208 -2.77 16.70 7.36
C GLN A 208 -3.67 17.09 6.19
N ALA A 209 -3.11 17.68 5.13
CA ALA A 209 -3.86 18.05 3.93
C ALA A 209 -4.40 16.82 3.19
N THR A 210 -3.57 15.81 2.95
CA THR A 210 -4.00 14.60 2.23
C THR A 210 -5.07 13.79 2.97
N LYS A 211 -5.02 13.70 4.30
CA LYS A 211 -6.09 13.08 5.10
C LYS A 211 -7.41 13.82 4.98
N ALA A 212 -7.40 15.15 4.93
CA ALA A 212 -8.63 15.94 4.73
C ALA A 212 -9.32 15.63 3.38
N HIS A 213 -8.54 15.23 2.37
CA HIS A 213 -9.02 14.87 1.03
C HIS A 213 -9.18 13.35 0.80
N ASN A 214 -8.95 12.52 1.83
CA ASN A 214 -8.95 11.05 1.73
C ASN A 214 -8.07 10.52 0.58
N LYS A 215 -6.94 11.19 0.32
CA LYS A 215 -6.00 10.81 -0.75
C LYS A 215 -4.92 9.88 -0.23
N LYS A 216 -4.49 8.98 -1.10
CA LYS A 216 -3.40 8.04 -0.82
C LYS A 216 -2.08 8.83 -0.75
N LEU A 217 -1.22 8.50 0.21
CA LEU A 217 0.03 9.23 0.48
C LEU A 217 1.22 8.28 0.59
N PHE A 218 2.35 8.67 0.01
CA PHE A 218 3.66 8.11 0.23
C PHE A 218 4.62 9.23 0.61
N ILE A 219 5.35 9.06 1.70
CA ILE A 219 6.41 9.98 2.12
C ILE A 219 7.72 9.22 2.01
N ILE A 220 8.59 9.66 1.11
CA ILE A 220 9.84 8.98 0.75
C ILE A 220 10.98 9.97 1.01
N ARG A 221 11.85 9.66 1.97
CA ARG A 221 12.97 10.53 2.35
C ARG A 221 14.30 9.82 2.17
N GLY A 222 15.25 10.47 1.48
CA GLY A 222 16.64 10.03 1.47
C GLY A 222 17.38 10.53 2.71
N VAL A 223 18.22 9.69 3.31
CA VAL A 223 19.04 10.09 4.46
C VAL A 223 20.20 10.98 4.00
N SER A 224 20.24 12.23 4.47
CA SER A 224 21.23 13.24 4.06
C SER A 224 22.28 13.59 5.11
N ASP A 225 22.00 13.31 6.38
CA ASP A 225 22.85 13.61 7.54
C ASP A 225 22.44 12.77 8.75
N PHE A 226 23.16 12.86 9.86
CA PHE A 226 22.91 12.07 11.09
C PHE A 226 22.22 12.85 12.21
N ALA A 227 21.68 14.05 11.91
CA ALA A 227 20.96 14.95 12.84
C ALA A 227 21.72 15.27 14.14
N ASP A 228 23.05 15.16 14.12
CA ASP A 228 23.95 15.35 15.25
C ASP A 228 24.66 16.71 15.19
N ASP A 229 25.57 16.93 16.15
CA ASP A 229 26.34 18.17 16.24
C ASP A 229 27.32 18.36 15.06
N ASP A 230 27.66 17.29 14.33
CA ASP A 230 28.61 17.29 13.20
C ASP A 230 27.95 17.63 11.86
N LYS A 231 26.61 17.72 11.80
CA LYS A 231 25.85 18.04 10.57
C LYS A 231 26.44 19.20 9.77
N SER A 232 26.62 20.38 10.38
CA SER A 232 27.10 21.57 9.66
C SER A 232 28.55 21.44 9.19
N LYS A 233 29.35 20.59 9.84
CA LYS A 233 30.72 20.29 9.42
C LYS A 233 30.70 19.34 8.22
N ALA A 234 29.95 18.24 8.31
CA ALA A 234 29.76 17.30 7.21
C ALA A 234 29.21 17.98 5.95
N GLU A 235 28.23 18.88 6.08
CA GLU A 235 27.69 19.66 4.95
C GLU A 235 28.75 20.51 4.24
N LYS A 236 29.66 21.14 5.00
CA LYS A 236 30.74 21.97 4.44
C LYS A 236 31.82 21.13 3.77
N GLU A 237 32.19 20.02 4.38
CA GLU A 237 33.24 19.12 3.88
C GLU A 237 32.80 18.41 2.59
N THR A 238 31.55 17.97 2.54
CA THR A 238 30.95 17.27 1.40
C THR A 238 30.40 18.21 0.33
N ARG A 239 30.33 19.52 0.59
CA ARG A 239 29.80 20.54 -0.33
C ARG A 239 28.40 20.20 -0.88
N GLY A 240 27.58 19.53 -0.07
CA GLY A 240 26.21 19.14 -0.43
C GLY A 240 26.07 17.81 -1.18
N GLU A 241 27.16 17.05 -1.39
CA GLU A 241 27.12 15.73 -2.04
C GLU A 241 26.15 14.76 -1.35
N TRP A 242 26.13 14.72 -0.02
CA TRP A 242 25.24 13.83 0.73
C TRP A 242 23.76 14.17 0.53
N ARG A 243 23.43 15.46 0.46
CA ARG A 243 22.07 15.93 0.16
C ARG A 243 21.68 15.57 -1.28
N LYS A 244 22.60 15.74 -2.23
CA LYS A 244 22.40 15.31 -3.62
C LYS A 244 22.16 13.80 -3.71
N LEU A 245 23.00 12.99 -3.06
CA LEU A 245 22.87 11.53 -2.99
C LEU A 245 21.54 11.10 -2.37
N ALA A 246 21.12 11.73 -1.28
CA ALA A 246 19.85 11.45 -0.62
C ALA A 246 18.65 11.65 -1.56
N VAL A 247 18.60 12.80 -2.24
CA VAL A 247 17.52 13.08 -3.22
C VAL A 247 17.61 12.14 -4.42
N TYR A 248 18.82 11.88 -4.91
CA TYR A 248 19.06 10.96 -6.03
C TYR A 248 18.54 9.57 -5.72
N SER A 249 18.89 9.04 -4.53
CA SER A 249 18.45 7.72 -4.06
C SER A 249 16.94 7.65 -3.89
N ALA A 250 16.33 8.63 -3.22
CA ALA A 250 14.88 8.68 -3.01
C ALA A 250 14.10 8.82 -4.33
N THR A 251 14.61 9.59 -5.29
CA THR A 251 13.99 9.77 -6.60
C THR A 251 14.06 8.51 -7.44
N HIS A 252 15.23 7.85 -7.50
CA HIS A 252 15.34 6.56 -8.19
C HIS A 252 14.53 5.47 -7.50
N PHE A 253 14.43 5.47 -6.16
CA PHE A 253 13.55 4.56 -5.44
C PHE A 253 12.09 4.76 -5.86
N PHE A 254 11.62 6.01 -5.86
CA PHE A 254 10.28 6.37 -6.31
C PHE A 254 9.99 5.92 -7.75
N LEU A 255 10.89 6.21 -8.69
CA LEU A 255 10.73 5.81 -10.10
C LEU A 255 10.63 4.30 -10.29
N ASN A 256 11.44 3.54 -9.55
CA ASN A 256 11.38 2.07 -9.60
C ASN A 256 10.14 1.53 -8.89
N LEU A 257 9.73 2.16 -7.78
CA LEU A 257 8.49 1.81 -7.08
C LEU A 257 7.24 2.07 -7.95
N LEU A 258 7.22 3.13 -8.75
CA LEU A 258 6.12 3.38 -9.71
C LEU A 258 5.94 2.23 -10.72
N ASN A 259 7.00 1.49 -11.02
CA ASN A 259 6.97 0.34 -11.91
C ASN A 259 6.63 -0.98 -11.21
N ALA A 260 6.55 -0.99 -9.88
CA ALA A 260 6.11 -2.16 -9.12
C ALA A 260 4.63 -2.45 -9.39
N GLU A 261 4.28 -3.72 -9.57
CA GLU A 261 2.91 -4.14 -9.91
C GLU A 261 1.87 -3.65 -8.89
N CYS A 262 2.24 -3.63 -7.59
CA CYS A 262 1.38 -3.10 -6.55
C CYS A 262 1.07 -1.61 -6.75
N MET A 263 2.04 -0.82 -7.22
CA MET A 263 1.86 0.61 -7.47
C MET A 263 1.05 0.85 -8.74
N LYS A 264 1.26 0.03 -9.77
CA LYS A 264 0.45 0.07 -10.99
C LYS A 264 -1.03 -0.13 -10.69
N GLN A 265 -1.34 -1.13 -9.86
CA GLN A 265 -2.69 -1.37 -9.39
C GLN A 265 -3.21 -0.20 -8.55
N PHE A 266 -2.37 0.31 -7.65
CA PHE A 266 -2.73 1.38 -6.74
C PHE A 266 -3.08 2.71 -7.43
N LEU A 267 -2.41 3.03 -8.54
CA LEU A 267 -2.65 4.22 -9.36
C LEU A 267 -3.83 4.03 -10.33
N LYS A 268 -4.09 2.80 -10.80
CA LYS A 268 -5.25 2.46 -11.65
C LYS A 268 -6.58 2.43 -10.89
N ASP A 269 -6.56 1.96 -9.64
CA ASP A 269 -7.74 1.89 -8.78
C ASP A 269 -8.10 3.27 -8.20
N GLY A 270 -8.39 4.23 -9.08
CA GLY A 270 -8.73 5.61 -8.71
C GLY A 270 -9.72 5.66 -7.54
N ALA A 271 -9.36 6.46 -6.53
CA ALA A 271 -10.03 6.61 -5.23
C ALA A 271 -10.04 5.38 -4.31
N THR A 272 -9.66 5.62 -3.05
CA THR A 272 -10.10 4.79 -1.91
C THR A 272 -11.64 4.70 -1.98
N PRO A 273 -12.26 3.50 -1.89
CA PRO A 273 -13.71 3.39 -1.95
C PRO A 273 -14.35 4.36 -0.96
N SER A 274 -15.30 5.17 -1.43
CA SER A 274 -16.00 6.11 -0.56
C SER A 274 -16.75 5.35 0.55
N GLN A 275 -17.12 6.04 1.62
CA GLN A 275 -17.93 5.43 2.68
C GLN A 275 -19.27 4.89 2.14
N GLY A 276 -19.80 5.52 1.08
CA GLY A 276 -20.95 5.04 0.31
C GLY A 276 -20.67 3.74 -0.44
N ASP A 277 -19.50 3.60 -1.07
CA ASP A 277 -19.10 2.36 -1.76
C ASP A 277 -18.90 1.19 -0.79
N MET A 278 -18.45 1.46 0.44
CA MET A 278 -18.38 0.47 1.51
C MET A 278 -19.76 0.04 2.01
N LEU A 279 -20.69 0.98 2.21
CA LEU A 279 -22.07 0.70 2.62
C LEU A 279 -22.81 -0.10 1.55
N ILE A 280 -22.65 0.26 0.27
CA ILE A 280 -23.24 -0.46 -0.87
C ILE A 280 -22.66 -1.88 -0.97
N LYS A 281 -21.35 -2.06 -0.79
CA LYS A 281 -20.74 -3.40 -0.74
C LYS A 281 -21.26 -4.24 0.44
N GLN A 282 -21.55 -3.62 1.59
CA GLN A 282 -22.16 -4.30 2.74
C GLN A 282 -23.63 -4.66 2.50
N GLU A 283 -24.41 -3.78 1.88
CA GLU A 283 -25.82 -4.04 1.51
C GLU A 283 -25.93 -5.17 0.48
N ILE A 284 -25.09 -5.16 -0.56
CA ILE A 284 -25.03 -6.22 -1.56
C ILE A 284 -24.64 -7.55 -0.90
N ARG A 285 -23.66 -7.53 0.01
CA ARG A 285 -23.27 -8.72 0.77
C ARG A 285 -24.43 -9.26 1.60
N GLN A 286 -25.22 -8.40 2.24
CA GLN A 286 -26.41 -8.82 3.00
C GLN A 286 -27.54 -9.36 2.10
N LYS A 287 -27.79 -8.74 0.94
CA LYS A 287 -28.81 -9.24 0.00
C LYS A 287 -28.45 -10.59 -0.63
N ILE A 288 -27.17 -10.81 -0.94
CA ILE A 288 -26.66 -12.10 -1.43
C ILE A 288 -26.75 -13.17 -0.33
N LEU A 289 -26.49 -12.81 0.92
CA LEU A 289 -26.63 -13.72 2.08
C LEU A 289 -28.10 -14.07 2.38
N ASN A 290 -29.04 -13.23 1.98
CA ASN A 290 -30.49 -13.43 2.14
C ASN A 290 -31.15 -14.20 0.96
N ASP A 291 -30.35 -14.80 0.08
CA ASP A 291 -30.79 -15.72 -0.99
C ASP A 291 -31.79 -15.11 -2.02
N GLU A 292 -31.79 -13.79 -2.16
CA GLU A 292 -32.45 -13.13 -3.29
C GLU A 292 -31.73 -13.55 -4.59
N LYS A 293 -32.49 -14.10 -5.55
CA LYS A 293 -31.92 -14.68 -6.78
C LYS A 293 -30.94 -13.70 -7.44
N PRO A 294 -29.69 -14.11 -7.75
CA PRO A 294 -28.65 -13.23 -8.30
C PRO A 294 -29.10 -12.45 -9.54
N THR A 295 -30.01 -13.01 -10.32
CA THR A 295 -30.57 -12.40 -11.54
C THR A 295 -31.45 -11.18 -11.27
N SER A 296 -32.14 -11.13 -10.12
CA SER A 296 -33.00 -10.00 -9.70
C SER A 296 -32.15 -8.80 -9.29
N ILE A 297 -31.17 -9.06 -8.42
CA ILE A 297 -30.22 -8.06 -7.91
C ILE A 297 -29.36 -7.51 -9.06
N MET A 298 -28.93 -8.36 -10.00
CA MET A 298 -28.09 -7.92 -11.13
C MET A 298 -28.85 -7.09 -12.17
N ASN A 299 -30.15 -7.32 -12.36
CA ASN A 299 -30.98 -6.49 -13.23
C ASN A 299 -31.28 -5.13 -12.59
N GLU A 300 -31.63 -5.09 -11.31
CA GLU A 300 -31.77 -3.83 -10.56
C GLU A 300 -30.45 -3.05 -10.51
N TYR A 301 -29.33 -3.75 -10.41
CA TYR A 301 -27.99 -3.15 -10.44
C TYR A 301 -27.63 -2.59 -11.83
N TYR A 302 -28.01 -3.28 -12.92
CA TYR A 302 -27.85 -2.76 -14.28
C TYR A 302 -28.70 -1.50 -14.49
N ASP A 303 -29.96 -1.51 -14.07
CA ASP A 303 -30.88 -0.38 -14.19
C ASP A 303 -30.43 0.80 -13.30
N PHE A 304 -29.93 0.52 -12.10
CA PHE A 304 -29.37 1.53 -11.21
C PHE A 304 -28.08 2.16 -11.77
N LEU A 305 -27.10 1.34 -12.17
CA LEU A 305 -25.84 1.83 -12.73
C LEU A 305 -26.06 2.65 -14.02
N THR A 306 -27.06 2.29 -14.83
CA THR A 306 -27.42 3.04 -16.04
C THR A 306 -28.30 4.27 -15.78
N SER A 307 -28.89 4.37 -14.58
CA SER A 307 -29.63 5.54 -14.09
C SER A 307 -28.74 6.63 -13.44
N LEU A 308 -27.50 6.30 -13.08
CA LEU A 308 -26.55 7.26 -12.51
C LEU A 308 -26.15 8.32 -13.56
N PRO A 309 -26.04 9.61 -13.18
CA PRO A 309 -25.45 10.65 -14.03
C PRO A 309 -23.99 10.25 -14.36
N ASP A 310 -23.55 10.45 -15.61
CA ASP A 310 -22.22 10.07 -16.14
C ASP A 310 -21.94 8.57 -16.35
N SER A 311 -22.97 7.74 -16.49
CA SER A 311 -22.86 6.28 -16.79
C SER A 311 -22.54 5.91 -18.25
N GLU A 312 -22.16 6.88 -19.10
CA GLU A 312 -21.85 6.65 -20.53
C GLU A 312 -20.71 5.65 -20.74
N TRP A 313 -19.68 5.66 -19.89
CA TRP A 313 -18.58 4.71 -19.97
C TRP A 313 -19.01 3.28 -19.57
N ILE A 314 -19.88 3.15 -18.56
CA ILE A 314 -20.45 1.86 -18.11
C ILE A 314 -21.31 1.24 -19.21
N LYS A 315 -22.11 2.05 -19.90
CA LYS A 315 -22.93 1.61 -21.05
C LYS A 315 -22.05 1.10 -22.18
N LYS A 316 -20.93 1.76 -22.46
CA LYS A 316 -19.97 1.39 -23.51
C LYS A 316 -19.24 0.08 -23.19
N GLU A 317 -18.76 -0.07 -21.96
CA GLU A 317 -18.10 -1.29 -21.47
C GLU A 317 -19.06 -2.50 -21.53
N LEU A 318 -20.28 -2.35 -21.01
CA LEU A 318 -21.28 -3.43 -20.99
C LEU A 318 -21.76 -3.79 -22.40
N SER A 319 -21.94 -2.81 -23.30
CA SER A 319 -22.33 -3.06 -24.68
C SER A 319 -21.30 -3.90 -25.44
N TYR A 320 -20.01 -3.67 -25.17
CA TYR A 320 -18.89 -4.40 -25.78
C TYR A 320 -18.87 -5.88 -25.39
N TYR A 321 -19.24 -6.20 -24.15
CA TYR A 321 -19.35 -7.58 -23.67
C TYR A 321 -20.62 -8.30 -24.14
N THR A 322 -21.70 -7.57 -24.47
CA THR A 322 -22.96 -8.16 -24.95
C THR A 322 -23.04 -8.35 -26.47
N ALA A 323 -22.29 -7.59 -27.28
CA ALA A 323 -22.46 -7.55 -28.73
C ALA A 323 -21.78 -8.70 -29.50
N ASN A 324 -20.91 -9.49 -28.86
CA ASN A 324 -20.09 -10.52 -29.53
C ASN A 324 -20.33 -11.97 -29.05
N ASP A 325 -21.40 -12.24 -28.29
CA ASP A 325 -21.76 -13.61 -27.89
C ASP A 325 -23.04 -14.08 -28.61
N PRO A 326 -22.96 -15.07 -29.52
CA PRO A 326 -24.12 -15.56 -30.26
C PRO A 326 -25.04 -16.49 -29.45
N ASN A 327 -24.80 -16.71 -28.15
CA ASN A 327 -25.60 -17.62 -27.33
C ASN A 327 -26.28 -16.93 -26.12
N PRO A 328 -27.64 -16.90 -26.03
CA PRO A 328 -28.35 -16.09 -25.04
C PRO A 328 -28.19 -16.50 -23.56
N GLU A 329 -27.63 -17.68 -23.27
CA GLU A 329 -27.52 -18.24 -21.91
C GLU A 329 -26.18 -17.98 -21.20
N HIS A 330 -25.17 -17.40 -21.87
CA HIS A 330 -23.84 -17.16 -21.30
C HIS A 330 -23.63 -15.76 -20.67
N ARG A 331 -24.69 -15.17 -20.12
CA ARG A 331 -24.56 -13.98 -19.25
C ARG A 331 -23.94 -14.36 -17.88
N ARG A 332 -22.64 -14.63 -17.83
CA ARG A 332 -21.88 -14.71 -16.57
C ARG A 332 -20.70 -13.75 -16.60
N VAL A 333 -20.82 -12.68 -15.83
CA VAL A 333 -19.76 -11.71 -15.58
C VAL A 333 -18.66 -12.39 -14.75
N LYS A 334 -17.43 -12.44 -15.27
CA LYS A 334 -16.23 -12.80 -14.51
C LYS A 334 -15.92 -11.66 -13.52
N GLY A 335 -15.97 -11.95 -12.21
CA GLY A 335 -15.46 -11.08 -11.16
C GLY A 335 -14.46 -11.86 -10.29
N TYR A 336 -13.21 -11.41 -10.26
CA TYR A 336 -12.17 -11.90 -9.34
C TYR A 336 -12.27 -11.12 -8.02
N PHE A 337 -12.29 -11.82 -6.88
CA PHE A 337 -12.07 -11.23 -5.55
C PHE A 337 -10.79 -11.84 -4.96
N SER A 338 -9.77 -11.03 -4.71
CA SER A 338 -8.54 -11.46 -4.04
C SER A 338 -8.46 -10.94 -2.59
N GLY A 339 -8.27 -11.88 -1.66
CA GLY A 339 -7.36 -11.80 -0.50
C GLY A 339 -7.73 -10.89 0.68
N ILE A 340 -8.20 -11.49 1.78
CA ILE A 340 -8.08 -10.94 3.15
C ILE A 340 -7.08 -11.80 3.94
N ASN A 341 -6.17 -11.14 4.64
CA ASN A 341 -5.11 -11.73 5.47
C ASN A 341 -5.63 -11.93 6.92
N LEU A 342 -5.37 -13.10 7.54
CA LEU A 342 -5.92 -13.47 8.85
C LEU A 342 -4.80 -13.73 9.87
N GLN A 343 -4.86 -13.04 11.01
CA GLN A 343 -4.01 -13.30 12.19
C GLN A 343 -4.47 -14.55 12.97
N ARG A 344 -3.49 -15.21 13.62
CA ARG A 344 -3.57 -16.43 14.45
C ARG A 344 -4.68 -16.41 15.51
N VAL A 345 -5.49 -17.47 15.57
CA VAL A 345 -6.26 -17.91 16.76
C VAL A 345 -6.43 -19.45 16.68
N ASP A 346 -6.47 -20.11 17.85
CA ASP A 346 -6.32 -21.55 18.11
C ASP A 346 -7.19 -22.54 17.29
N PRO A 347 -6.74 -23.81 17.10
CA PRO A 347 -7.41 -24.80 16.25
C PRO A 347 -8.66 -25.44 16.88
N ILE A 348 -9.65 -25.76 16.04
CA ILE A 348 -10.85 -26.55 16.40
C ILE A 348 -10.80 -27.92 15.71
N GLU A 349 -11.07 -29.00 16.47
CA GLU A 349 -11.27 -30.35 15.93
C GLU A 349 -12.69 -30.55 15.36
N PHE A 350 -12.81 -31.12 14.16
CA PHE A 350 -14.10 -31.58 13.65
C PHE A 350 -13.95 -32.75 12.68
N GLU A 351 -15.05 -33.48 12.44
CA GLU A 351 -15.12 -34.73 11.68
C GLU A 351 -15.78 -34.54 10.31
N ILE A 352 -15.16 -35.04 9.24
CA ILE A 352 -15.68 -34.96 7.86
C ILE A 352 -16.02 -36.35 7.33
N MET A 353 -17.21 -36.51 6.76
CA MET A 353 -17.62 -37.71 6.03
C MET A 353 -17.51 -37.45 4.51
N VAL A 354 -16.60 -38.16 3.85
CA VAL A 354 -16.34 -37.97 2.41
C VAL A 354 -17.07 -39.05 1.59
N GLN A 355 -17.90 -38.62 0.64
CA GLN A 355 -18.49 -39.49 -0.39
C GLN A 355 -17.99 -39.07 -1.77
N GLY A 356 -17.25 -39.95 -2.44
CA GLY A 356 -16.74 -39.76 -3.80
C GLY A 356 -16.34 -41.10 -4.44
N GLY A 357 -16.43 -41.19 -5.76
CA GLY A 357 -16.04 -42.39 -6.53
C GLY A 357 -14.51 -42.55 -6.63
N ARG A 358 -14.03 -43.79 -6.82
CA ARG A 358 -12.60 -44.18 -6.81
C ARG A 358 -11.70 -43.28 -7.66
N ASP A 359 -12.17 -42.81 -8.81
CA ASP A 359 -11.36 -42.05 -9.77
C ASP A 359 -11.01 -40.63 -9.29
N THR A 360 -11.79 -40.08 -8.36
CA THR A 360 -11.57 -38.73 -7.78
C THR A 360 -10.31 -38.69 -6.90
N PHE A 361 -9.94 -39.82 -6.28
CA PHE A 361 -8.85 -39.87 -5.31
C PHE A 361 -7.47 -39.99 -5.97
N THR A 362 -7.38 -40.67 -7.12
CA THR A 362 -6.12 -40.87 -7.86
C THR A 362 -5.55 -39.56 -8.43
N TYR A 363 -6.40 -38.57 -8.72
CA TYR A 363 -5.97 -37.30 -9.31
C TYR A 363 -5.34 -36.34 -8.29
N ILE A 364 -5.68 -36.50 -7.00
CA ILE A 364 -5.25 -35.58 -5.93
C ILE A 364 -3.80 -35.88 -5.49
N ASP A 365 -3.34 -37.13 -5.62
CA ASP A 365 -1.96 -37.53 -5.26
C ASP A 365 -0.88 -36.76 -6.02
N ASN A 366 -1.14 -36.35 -7.26
CA ASN A 366 -0.14 -35.66 -8.09
C ASN A 366 0.00 -34.16 -7.76
N LEU A 367 -0.89 -33.59 -6.95
CA LEU A 367 -1.08 -32.14 -6.92
C LEU A 367 -0.73 -31.47 -5.58
N VAL A 368 -0.45 -32.26 -4.54
CA VAL A 368 -0.19 -31.75 -3.18
C VAL A 368 1.24 -32.04 -2.73
N LEU A 369 2.19 -31.25 -3.21
CA LEU A 369 3.49 -31.10 -2.55
C LEU A 369 3.93 -29.64 -2.57
N LYS A 370 3.48 -28.89 -1.56
CA LYS A 370 4.27 -27.89 -0.79
C LYS A 370 3.37 -27.18 0.23
N GLN A 371 3.01 -27.90 1.30
CA GLN A 371 2.93 -27.44 2.71
C GLN A 371 2.68 -28.69 3.59
N PRO A 372 3.31 -28.83 4.77
CA PRO A 372 3.54 -30.14 5.40
C PRO A 372 2.45 -30.50 6.42
N LEU A 373 1.19 -30.59 6.01
CA LEU A 373 0.12 -30.98 6.95
C LEU A 373 -0.72 -32.19 6.57
N PHE A 374 -0.56 -32.78 5.38
CA PHE A 374 -1.35 -33.96 5.02
C PHE A 374 -0.61 -34.94 4.10
N LYS A 375 -0.72 -36.24 4.40
CA LYS A 375 -0.42 -37.33 3.48
C LYS A 375 -1.73 -37.95 3.02
N LEU A 376 -2.01 -37.89 1.72
CA LEU A 376 -3.23 -38.42 1.09
C LEU A 376 -3.37 -39.94 1.16
N GLU A 377 -2.28 -40.65 1.44
CA GLU A 377 -2.22 -42.12 1.57
C GLU A 377 -3.26 -42.68 2.57
N GLN A 378 -3.74 -41.88 3.53
CA GLN A 378 -4.74 -42.30 4.53
C GLN A 378 -6.21 -42.29 4.03
N LEU A 379 -6.47 -41.71 2.85
CA LEU A 379 -7.80 -41.55 2.26
C LEU A 379 -8.18 -42.67 1.28
N MET A 380 -7.22 -43.49 0.84
CA MET A 380 -7.48 -44.50 -0.18
C MET A 380 -8.10 -45.78 0.42
N GLY A 381 -9.26 -46.19 -0.13
CA GLY A 381 -9.77 -47.56 -0.02
C GLY A 381 -11.10 -47.78 0.70
N HIS A 382 -11.66 -46.79 1.40
CA HIS A 382 -12.90 -46.98 2.17
C HIS A 382 -13.85 -45.77 2.08
N PRO A 383 -14.96 -45.84 1.32
CA PRO A 383 -16.00 -44.81 1.34
C PRO A 383 -16.66 -44.80 2.73
N ASN A 384 -16.87 -43.61 3.31
CA ASN A 384 -17.42 -43.37 4.66
C ASN A 384 -16.43 -43.53 5.83
N ARG A 385 -15.19 -43.05 5.70
CA ARG A 385 -14.37 -42.74 6.88
C ARG A 385 -14.60 -41.32 7.35
N ILE A 386 -14.54 -41.17 8.66
CA ILE A 386 -14.59 -39.88 9.31
C ILE A 386 -13.16 -39.36 9.50
N ILE A 387 -12.90 -38.14 9.04
CA ILE A 387 -11.56 -37.54 9.06
C ILE A 387 -11.59 -36.31 9.95
N LYS A 388 -10.70 -36.30 10.95
CA LYS A 388 -10.47 -35.12 11.76
C LYS A 388 -9.54 -34.15 11.04
N MET A 389 -9.98 -32.91 10.89
CA MET A 389 -9.16 -31.84 10.34
C MET A 389 -9.20 -30.63 11.27
N GLU A 390 -8.06 -29.95 11.40
CA GLU A 390 -7.91 -28.74 12.22
C GLU A 390 -7.72 -27.53 11.29
N PHE A 391 -8.55 -26.51 11.46
CA PHE A 391 -8.43 -25.25 10.74
C PHE A 391 -8.54 -24.08 11.72
N PRO A 392 -7.90 -22.93 11.43
CA PRO A 392 -8.01 -21.73 12.27
C PRO A 392 -9.44 -21.17 12.27
N MET A 393 -9.90 -20.67 13.41
CA MET A 393 -11.28 -20.16 13.60
C MET A 393 -11.71 -19.07 12.61
N SER A 394 -10.74 -18.29 12.11
CA SER A 394 -10.96 -17.24 11.12
C SER A 394 -11.43 -17.77 9.76
N PHE A 395 -11.09 -19.02 9.42
CA PHE A 395 -11.62 -19.72 8.25
C PHE A 395 -13.15 -19.95 8.39
N TRP A 396 -13.62 -20.28 9.59
CA TRP A 396 -15.01 -20.68 9.83
C TRP A 396 -15.97 -19.54 10.18
N ARG A 397 -15.49 -18.44 10.78
CA ARG A 397 -16.31 -17.23 11.05
C ARG A 397 -16.95 -16.62 9.80
N ASN A 398 -16.45 -16.95 8.60
CA ASN A 398 -17.01 -16.49 7.34
C ASN A 398 -17.97 -17.50 6.67
N LEU A 399 -18.03 -18.74 7.17
CA LEU A 399 -18.83 -19.83 6.60
C LEU A 399 -20.09 -20.16 7.40
N ILE A 400 -20.13 -19.76 8.68
CA ILE A 400 -21.27 -20.02 9.57
C ILE A 400 -21.92 -18.67 9.90
N PRO A 401 -23.11 -18.37 9.35
CA PRO A 401 -23.90 -17.23 9.82
C PRO A 401 -24.33 -17.48 11.25
N ASP A 402 -24.41 -16.42 12.06
CA ASP A 402 -24.91 -16.47 13.42
C ASP A 402 -26.19 -17.32 13.52
N GLN A 403 -26.13 -18.33 14.39
CA GLN A 403 -27.23 -19.14 14.92
C GLN A 403 -28.25 -19.66 13.90
N ASN A 404 -27.96 -20.82 13.29
CA ASN A 404 -28.99 -21.71 12.78
C ASN A 404 -28.69 -23.18 13.12
N GLU A 405 -29.70 -23.89 13.59
CA GLU A 405 -29.64 -25.19 14.28
C GLU A 405 -29.21 -26.39 13.43
N SER A 406 -28.86 -26.20 12.15
CA SER A 406 -28.25 -27.26 11.34
C SER A 406 -26.74 -27.04 11.26
N ASN A 407 -25.98 -27.73 12.12
CA ASN A 407 -24.51 -27.79 12.13
C ASN A 407 -23.86 -28.39 10.86
N GLU A 408 -24.53 -28.34 9.71
CA GLU A 408 -24.08 -28.93 8.44
C GLU A 408 -23.78 -27.83 7.43
N SER A 409 -22.56 -27.83 6.88
CA SER A 409 -22.09 -26.85 5.90
C SER A 409 -21.41 -27.55 4.72
N PHE A 410 -21.47 -26.99 3.53
CA PHE A 410 -20.81 -27.56 2.36
C PHE A 410 -19.53 -26.79 2.05
N VAL A 411 -18.40 -27.51 2.00
CA VAL A 411 -17.10 -26.95 1.59
C VAL A 411 -16.82 -27.38 0.16
N THR A 412 -16.60 -26.41 -0.72
CA THR A 412 -16.28 -26.66 -2.14
C THR A 412 -14.81 -26.37 -2.39
N PHE A 413 -14.08 -27.37 -2.86
CA PHE A 413 -12.68 -27.26 -3.25
C PHE A 413 -12.60 -26.98 -4.76
N PHE A 414 -11.77 -26.02 -5.13
CA PHE A 414 -11.52 -25.64 -6.51
C PHE A 414 -10.10 -25.99 -6.90
N TYR A 415 -9.91 -26.39 -8.15
CA TYR A 415 -8.60 -26.51 -8.78
C TYR A 415 -8.38 -25.36 -9.76
N MET A 416 -7.17 -24.80 -9.73
CA MET A 416 -6.69 -23.83 -10.71
C MET A 416 -5.40 -24.36 -11.30
N ASP A 417 -5.41 -24.63 -12.61
CA ASP A 417 -4.19 -24.72 -13.39
C ASP A 417 -3.81 -23.32 -13.87
N SER A 418 -2.52 -23.05 -14.02
CA SER A 418 -2.06 -21.70 -14.35
C SER A 418 -2.57 -21.27 -15.72
N GLY A 419 -3.57 -20.37 -15.72
CA GLY A 419 -4.14 -19.78 -16.94
C GLY A 419 -5.59 -20.16 -17.24
N GLU A 420 -6.24 -21.03 -16.47
CA GLU A 420 -7.62 -21.45 -16.73
C GLU A 420 -8.64 -21.06 -15.63
N ILE A 421 -9.93 -21.13 -15.99
CA ILE A 421 -11.06 -20.83 -15.10
C ILE A 421 -11.10 -21.89 -13.97
N PRO A 422 -11.24 -21.50 -12.69
CA PRO A 422 -11.26 -22.46 -11.58
C PRO A 422 -12.38 -23.49 -11.77
N GLN A 423 -12.03 -24.78 -11.78
CA GLN A 423 -13.01 -25.87 -11.84
C GLN A 423 -13.30 -26.39 -10.44
N ILE A 424 -14.56 -26.71 -10.17
CA ILE A 424 -14.97 -27.33 -8.90
C ILE A 424 -14.42 -28.75 -8.87
N LEU A 425 -13.46 -29.01 -7.98
CA LEU A 425 -12.81 -30.30 -7.86
C LEU A 425 -13.64 -31.26 -6.99
N MET A 426 -14.19 -30.77 -5.88
CA MET A 426 -15.08 -31.57 -5.03
C MET A 426 -15.95 -30.68 -4.14
N ARG A 427 -17.11 -31.20 -3.71
CA ARG A 427 -17.96 -30.58 -2.69
C ARG A 427 -18.20 -31.57 -1.56
N VAL A 428 -17.83 -31.19 -0.34
CA VAL A 428 -17.91 -32.05 0.85
C VAL A 428 -18.92 -31.49 1.82
N LYS A 429 -19.76 -32.37 2.36
CA LYS A 429 -20.69 -32.03 3.44
C LYS A 429 -19.96 -32.20 4.77
N ALA A 430 -19.71 -31.10 5.46
CA ALA A 430 -19.07 -31.06 6.77
C ALA A 430 -20.12 -30.87 7.87
N LYS A 431 -19.94 -31.53 9.01
CA LYS A 431 -20.80 -31.36 10.19
C LYS A 431 -19.98 -30.98 11.41
N ILE A 432 -20.35 -29.90 12.08
CA ILE A 432 -19.66 -29.45 13.30
C ILE A 432 -20.15 -30.28 14.48
N LEU A 433 -19.25 -31.05 15.08
CA LEU A 433 -19.60 -31.91 16.21
C LEU A 433 -19.38 -31.23 17.56
N LYS A 434 -18.37 -30.36 17.69
CA LYS A 434 -18.07 -29.66 18.95
C LYS A 434 -17.24 -28.41 18.67
N MET A 435 -17.63 -27.26 19.24
CA MET A 435 -16.75 -26.10 19.35
C MET A 435 -16.02 -26.19 20.69
N LEU A 436 -14.70 -26.02 20.69
CA LEU A 436 -13.92 -25.87 21.92
C LEU A 436 -13.73 -24.37 22.17
N GLU A 437 -13.95 -23.94 23.41
CA GLU A 437 -13.80 -22.54 23.85
C GLU A 437 -12.36 -22.06 23.89
#